data_AF-A0A7K2NB75-F1
#
_entry.id   AF-A0A7K2NB75-F1
#
_cell.length_a   1.000
_cell.length_b   1.000
_cell.length_c   1.000
_cell.angle_alpha   90.00
_cell.angle_beta   90.00
_cell.angle_gamma   90.00
#
_symmetry.space_group_name_H-M   'P 1'
#
loop_
_entity.id
_entity.type
_entity.pdbx_description
1 polymer ?
#
loop_
_entity_poly.entity_id
_entity_poly.type
_entity_poly.pdbx_seq_one_letter_code
_entity_poly.pdbx_strand_id
1 'polypeptide(L)' 'MVSFRELARRLVEDGVVSSMSHQRVSQLSREDPGFPPVVEIGRSKAVDYVLARPYFQQRKSRQGQRTDIKGQQPQPPAE' A
#
# COMPACT_ATOMS: atom_id res chain seq x y z
N MET A 1 10.87 8.91 11.22
CA MET A 1 9.63 8.10 11.36
C MET A 1 8.41 8.96 11.03
N VAL A 2 7.45 8.38 10.32
CA VAL A 2 6.19 9.03 9.91
C VAL A 2 4.99 8.19 10.37
N SER A 3 3.89 8.84 10.73
CA SER A 3 2.65 8.13 11.06
C SER A 3 2.08 7.41 9.84
N PHE A 4 1.17 6.45 10.02
CA PHE A 4 0.51 5.77 8.89
C PHE A 4 -0.25 6.74 7.97
N ARG A 5 -0.82 7.80 8.53
CA ARG A 5 -1.54 8.83 7.76
C ARG A 5 -0.57 9.63 6.89
N GLU A 6 0.55 10.03 7.47
CA GLU A 6 1.60 10.76 6.75
C GLU A 6 2.30 9.86 5.73
N LEU A 7 2.52 8.59 6.05
CA LEU A 7 3.05 7.59 5.12
C LEU A 7 2.17 7.49 3.87
N ALA A 8 0.87 7.27 4.05
CA ALA A 8 -0.07 7.14 2.94
C ALA A 8 -0.07 8.40 2.05
N ARG A 9 -0.04 9.58 2.67
CA ARG A 9 0.03 10.86 1.96
C ARG A 9 1.32 10.97 1.13
N ARG A 10 2.48 10.77 1.76
CA ARG A 10 3.80 10.85 1.09
C ARG A 10 3.96 9.84 -0.03
N LEU A 11 3.45 8.62 0.13
CA LEU A 11 3.53 7.60 -0.93
C LEU A 11 2.78 8.02 -2.19
N VAL A 12 1.69 8.78 -2.06
CA VAL A 12 0.95 9.33 -3.20
C VAL A 12 1.64 10.58 -3.75
N GLU A 13 2.07 11.49 -2.87
CA GLU A 13 2.79 12.71 -3.26
C GLU A 13 4.10 12.41 -4.01
N ASP A 14 4.84 11.38 -3.59
CA ASP A 14 6.08 10.91 -4.23
C ASP A 14 5.83 10.01 -5.46
N GLY A 15 4.55 9.75 -5.83
CA GLY A 15 4.19 8.90 -6.97
C GLY A 15 4.52 7.41 -6.81
N VAL A 16 4.86 6.96 -5.60
CA VAL A 16 5.17 5.56 -5.30
C VAL A 16 3.97 4.67 -5.57
N VAL A 17 2.78 5.15 -5.21
CA VAL A 17 1.49 4.49 -5.46
C VAL A 17 0.48 5.52 -5.98
N SER A 18 -0.48 5.08 -6.80
CA SER A 18 -1.49 6.00 -7.36
C SER A 18 -2.53 6.44 -6.33
N SER A 19 -2.81 5.61 -5.32
CA SER A 19 -3.70 5.93 -4.20
C SER A 19 -3.39 5.04 -3.00
N MET A 20 -3.45 5.60 -1.80
CA MET A 20 -3.23 4.88 -0.55
C MET A 20 -4.00 5.52 0.60
N SER A 21 -4.74 4.71 1.35
CA SER A 21 -5.41 5.15 2.58
C SER A 21 -4.65 4.66 3.81
N HIS A 22 -4.75 5.40 4.92
CA HIS A 22 -4.13 4.98 6.18
C HIS A 22 -4.72 3.64 6.70
N GLN A 23 -6.00 3.37 6.40
CA GLN A 23 -6.65 2.11 6.80
C GLN A 23 -6.00 0.94 6.09
N ARG A 24 -5.71 1.08 4.78
CA ARG A 24 -5.00 0.04 4.03
C ARG A 24 -3.61 -0.17 4.60
N VAL A 25 -2.85 0.89 4.86
CA VAL A 25 -1.53 0.80 5.52
C VAL A 25 -1.62 0.05 6.85
N SER A 26 -2.62 0.35 7.68
CA SER A 26 -2.82 -0.34 8.96
C SER A 26 -3.25 -1.80 8.81
N GLN A 27 -3.93 -2.16 7.72
CA GLN A 27 -4.30 -3.54 7.43
C GLN A 27 -3.04 -4.32 7.01
N LEU A 28 -2.22 -3.73 6.14
CA LEU A 28 -0.96 -4.33 5.69
C LEU A 28 0.02 -4.55 6.83
N SER A 29 0.10 -3.63 7.78
CA SER A 29 0.96 -3.82 8.96
C SER A 29 0.53 -5.00 9.85
N ARG A 30 -0.66 -5.57 9.63
CA ARG A 30 -1.19 -6.72 10.39
C ARG A 30 -1.15 -8.01 9.56
N GLU A 31 -1.43 -7.91 8.26
CA GLU A 31 -1.57 -9.05 7.36
C GLU A 31 -0.26 -9.47 6.70
N ASP A 32 0.64 -8.52 6.45
CA ASP A 32 1.82 -8.73 5.62
C ASP A 32 3.07 -8.84 6.51
N PRO A 33 3.64 -10.04 6.68
CA PRO A 33 4.83 -10.22 7.52
C PRO A 33 6.08 -9.55 6.96
N GLY A 34 6.06 -9.16 5.67
CA GLY A 34 7.12 -8.38 5.03
C GLY A 34 6.96 -6.88 5.19
N PHE A 35 5.95 -6.41 5.94
CA PHE A 35 5.70 -5.00 6.16
C PHE A 35 6.86 -4.35 6.95
N PRO A 36 7.25 -3.09 6.65
CA PRO A 36 8.32 -2.39 7.36
C PRO A 36 8.05 -2.32 8.88
N PRO A 37 9.12 -2.32 9.70
CA PRO A 37 8.98 -2.33 11.16
C PRO A 37 8.17 -1.14 11.64
N VAL A 38 7.12 -1.45 12.40
CA VAL A 38 6.22 -0.46 12.99
C VAL A 38 6.67 -0.17 14.41
N VAL A 39 6.81 1.12 14.71
CA VAL A 39 7.14 1.62 16.04
C VAL A 39 5.89 2.27 16.64
N GLU A 40 5.59 1.93 17.89
CA GLU A 40 4.50 2.54 18.63
C GLU A 40 5.03 3.76 19.41
N ILE A 41 4.45 4.92 19.14
CA ILE A 41 4.78 6.20 19.79
C ILE A 41 3.52 6.63 20.55
N GLY A 42 3.48 6.32 21.85
CA GLY A 42 2.28 6.47 22.66
C GLY A 42 1.13 5.62 22.10
N ARG A 43 0.02 6.26 21.72
CA ARG A 43 -1.14 5.58 21.10
C ARG A 43 -1.08 5.51 19.57
N SER A 44 -0.03 6.06 18.96
CA SER A 44 0.11 6.15 17.51
C SER A 44 1.11 5.13 16.97
N LYS A 45 0.90 4.71 15.72
CA LYS A 45 1.83 3.84 14.98
C LYS A 45 2.60 4.65 13.95
N ALA A 46 3.90 4.45 13.90
CA ALA A 46 4.80 5.10 12.97
C ALA A 46 5.73 4.08 12.30
N VAL A 47 6.21 4.41 11.11
CA VAL A 47 7.20 3.62 10.36
C VAL A 47 8.32 4.51 9.87
N ASP A 48 9.45 3.90 9.56
CA ASP A 48 10.48 4.61 8.82
C ASP A 48 10.10 4.73 7.34
N TYR A 49 10.14 5.96 6.81
CA TYR A 49 9.76 6.24 5.43
C TYR A 49 10.78 5.64 4.43
N VAL A 50 12.06 5.65 4.77
CA VAL A 50 13.14 5.16 3.91
C VAL A 50 13.00 3.65 3.69
N LEU A 51 12.56 2.92 4.72
CA LEU A 51 12.26 1.49 4.62
C LEU A 51 10.90 1.20 3.98
N ALA A 52 9.88 2.02 4.27
CA ALA A 52 8.55 1.80 3.74
C ALA A 52 8.47 2.07 2.23
N ARG A 53 9.14 3.10 1.72
CA ARG A 53 9.11 3.46 0.30
C ARG A 53 9.44 2.29 -0.64
N PRO A 54 10.59 1.58 -0.52
CA PRO A 54 10.91 0.45 -1.39
C PRO A 54 9.96 -0.74 -1.22
N TYR A 55 9.38 -0.95 -0.03
CA TYR A 55 8.36 -1.96 0.18
C TYR A 55 7.12 -1.67 -0.70
N PHE A 56 6.59 -0.44 -0.66
CA PHE A 56 5.42 -0.06 -1.46
C PHE A 56 5.72 0.04 -2.97
N GLN A 57 6.93 0.43 -3.35
CA GLN A 57 7.37 0.41 -4.76
C GLN A 57 7.34 -1.01 -5.34
N GLN A 58 7.91 -1.98 -4.65
CA GLN A 58 7.90 -3.38 -5.07
C GLN A 58 6.48 -3.99 -5.03
N ARG A 59 5.64 -3.51 -4.11
CA ARG A 59 4.25 -3.93 -3.97
C ARG A 59 3.34 -3.46 -5.11
N LYS A 60 3.69 -2.37 -5.81
CA LYS A 60 2.98 -1.90 -7.02
C LYS A 60 2.97 -2.98 -8.10
N SER A 61 4.06 -3.75 -8.24
CA SER A 61 4.12 -4.91 -9.15
C SER A 61 3.20 -6.07 -8.73
N ARG A 62 2.80 -6.15 -7.45
CA ARG A 62 1.83 -7.14 -6.95
C ARG A 62 0.38 -6.67 -6.98
N GLN A 63 0.12 -5.37 -7.02
CA GLN A 63 -1.26 -4.84 -7.18
C GLN A 63 -1.88 -5.16 -8.55
N GLY A 64 -1.11 -5.67 -9.51
CA GLY A 64 -1.62 -6.26 -10.76
C GLY A 64 -2.30 -7.63 -10.60
N GLN A 65 -2.16 -8.28 -9.44
CA GLN A 65 -2.98 -9.44 -9.07
C GLN A 65 -4.20 -8.94 -8.30
N ARG A 66 -5.19 -8.40 -9.03
CA ARG A 66 -6.55 -8.27 -8.51
C ARG A 66 -7.03 -9.68 -8.16
N THR A 67 -7.03 -10.03 -6.89
CA THR A 67 -7.84 -11.14 -6.37
C THR A 67 -9.34 -10.81 -6.32
N ASP A 68 -9.78 -9.73 -6.99
CA ASP A 68 -11.19 -9.32 -7.09
C ASP A 68 -11.74 -9.16 -8.53
N ILE A 69 -11.04 -9.52 -9.62
CA ILE A 69 -11.70 -9.63 -10.95
C ILE A 69 -12.44 -10.95 -11.06
N LYS A 70 -13.47 -11.13 -10.24
CA LYS A 70 -14.64 -11.86 -10.69
C LYS A 70 -15.50 -10.86 -11.46
N GLY A 71 -15.33 -10.83 -12.79
CA GLY A 71 -16.28 -10.25 -13.73
C GLY A 71 -16.03 -8.79 -14.13
N GLN A 72 -15.17 -8.57 -15.12
CA GLN A 72 -15.55 -7.84 -16.34
C GLN A 72 -14.42 -8.05 -17.35
N GLN A 73 -14.54 -9.14 -18.11
CA GLN A 73 -13.75 -9.37 -19.31
C GLN A 73 -14.45 -8.58 -20.44
N PRO A 74 -13.80 -7.57 -21.08
CA PRO A 74 -14.35 -6.99 -22.29
C PRO A 74 -14.26 -8.04 -23.40
N GLN A 75 -15.42 -8.52 -23.82
CA GLN A 75 -15.60 -9.46 -24.92
C GLN A 75 -15.27 -8.70 -26.22
N PRO A 76 -14.35 -9.16 -27.08
CA PRO A 76 -14.16 -8.55 -28.39
C PRO A 76 -15.42 -8.76 -29.25
N PRO A 77 -15.77 -7.81 -30.12
CA PRO A 77 -16.94 -7.95 -31.00
C PRO A 77 -16.69 -9.11 -31.97
N ALA A 78 -17.64 -10.05 -32.00
CA ALA A 78 -17.70 -11.07 -33.04
C ALA A 78 -18.22 -10.41 -34.32
N GLU A 79 -17.47 -10.59 -35.39
CA GLU A 79 -17.87 -10.35 -36.79
C GLU A 79 -18.75 -11.51 -37.29
#